data_AF-A0A953DFT8-F1
#
_entry.id   AF-A0A953DFT8-F1
#
_cell.length_a   1.000
_cell.length_b   1.000
_cell.length_c   1.000
_cell.angle_alpha   90.00
_cell.angle_beta   90.00
_cell.angle_gamma   90.00
#
_symmetry.space_group_name_H-M   'P 1'
#
loop_
_entity.id
_entity.type
_entity.pdbx_description
1 polymer ?
#
loop_
_entity_poly.entity_id
_entity_poly.type
_entity_poly.pdbx_seq_one_letter_code
_entity_poly.pdbx_strand_id
1 'polypeptide(L)' 'MAKSTNQVQGRRVMPAVRRSVRARTLTLGDLIAAAMEVSGGDAKSAARILGSREMARALGRRIVVR' A
#
# COMPACT_ATOMS: atom_id res chain seq x y z
N MET A 1 12.27 -3.10 61.75
CA MET A 1 12.49 -2.70 60.34
C MET A 1 12.30 -3.93 59.46
N ALA A 2 11.16 -4.05 58.75
CA ALA A 2 10.91 -5.16 57.84
C ALA A 2 10.67 -4.59 56.43
N LYS A 3 11.56 -4.97 55.50
CA LYS A 3 11.61 -4.48 54.12
C LYS A 3 10.36 -4.89 53.34
N SER A 4 9.76 -3.92 52.66
CA SER A 4 8.74 -4.11 51.63
C SER A 4 9.36 -4.74 50.38
N THR A 5 8.93 -5.94 50.02
CA THR A 5 9.22 -6.55 48.71
C THR A 5 7.95 -6.47 47.86
N ASN A 6 7.83 -5.34 47.14
CA ASN A 6 6.85 -5.18 46.07
C ASN A 6 7.20 -6.15 44.93
N GLN A 7 6.45 -7.24 44.82
CA GLN A 7 6.47 -8.10 43.65
C GLN A 7 5.78 -7.38 42.49
N VAL A 8 6.57 -6.73 41.63
CA VAL A 8 6.09 -6.18 40.37
C VAL A 8 5.85 -7.34 39.41
N GLN A 9 4.61 -7.82 39.42
CA GLN A 9 4.08 -8.86 38.55
C GLN A 9 4.33 -8.48 37.08
N GLY A 10 5.12 -9.30 36.39
CA GLY A 10 5.52 -9.11 35.01
C GLY A 10 4.32 -8.96 34.08
N ARG A 11 4.02 -7.72 33.71
CA ARG A 11 3.01 -7.39 32.69
C ARG A 11 3.58 -7.79 31.34
N ARG A 12 3.16 -8.94 30.82
CA ARG A 12 3.53 -9.40 29.47
C ARG A 12 2.99 -8.39 28.46
N VAL A 13 3.87 -7.62 27.83
CA VAL A 13 3.52 -6.72 26.72
C VAL A 13 3.05 -7.59 25.57
N MET A 14 1.74 -7.56 25.25
CA MET A 14 1.26 -8.27 24.07
C MET A 14 1.87 -7.61 22.83
N PRO A 15 2.44 -8.39 21.89
CA PRO A 15 2.90 -7.84 20.63
C PRO A 15 1.69 -7.28 19.87
N ALA A 16 1.78 -6.02 19.47
CA ALA A 16 0.78 -5.39 18.63
C ALA A 16 0.59 -6.23 17.36
N VAL A 17 -0.67 -6.64 17.10
CA VAL A 17 -1.03 -7.39 15.89
C VAL A 17 -0.75 -6.48 14.70
N ARG A 18 0.39 -6.71 14.03
CA ARG A 18 0.73 -6.04 12.78
C ARG A 18 -0.27 -6.55 11.75
N ARG A 19 -1.25 -5.71 11.41
CA ARG A 19 -2.19 -5.96 10.32
C ARG A 19 -1.38 -6.14 9.05
N SER A 20 -1.16 -7.38 8.63
CA SER A 20 -0.49 -7.66 7.36
C SER A 20 -1.45 -7.24 6.26
N VAL A 21 -1.15 -6.11 5.62
CA VAL A 21 -1.81 -5.77 4.36
C VAL A 21 -1.30 -6.82 3.37
N ARG A 22 -2.15 -7.81 3.10
CA ARG A 22 -1.84 -8.88 2.14
C ARG A 22 -1.66 -8.19 0.80
N ALA A 23 -0.40 -8.03 0.37
CA ALA A 23 -0.07 -7.46 -0.92
C ALA A 23 -0.76 -8.31 -1.99
N ARG A 24 -1.82 -7.76 -2.60
CA ARG A 24 -2.45 -8.37 -3.75
C ARG A 24 -1.54 -8.12 -4.93
N THR A 25 -1.24 -9.17 -5.68
CA THR A 25 -0.58 -9.05 -6.98
C THR A 25 -1.53 -8.26 -7.89
N LEU A 26 -1.17 -7.02 -8.19
CA LEU A 26 -1.90 -6.20 -9.16
C LEU A 26 -1.41 -6.57 -10.56
N THR A 27 -2.36 -6.81 -11.46
CA THR A 27 -2.07 -7.01 -12.88
C THR A 27 -2.05 -5.67 -13.61
N LEU A 28 -1.52 -5.65 -14.83
CA LEU A 28 -1.64 -4.49 -15.69
C LEU A 28 -3.11 -4.16 -16.02
N GLY A 29 -3.97 -5.18 -16.10
CA GLY A 29 -5.41 -5.00 -16.31
C GLY A 29 -6.07 -4.22 -15.18
N ASP A 30 -5.70 -4.51 -13.92
CA ASP A 30 -6.22 -3.80 -12.75
C ASP A 30 -5.79 -2.32 -12.76
N LEU A 31 -4.55 -2.04 -13.16
CA LEU A 31 -4.05 -0.68 -13.30
C LEU A 31 -4.78 0.09 -14.41
N ILE A 32 -5.03 -0.55 -15.55
CA ILE A 32 -5.79 0.06 -16.65
C ILE A 32 -7.23 0.34 -16.21
N ALA A 33 -7.88 -0.62 -15.57
CA ALA A 33 -9.24 -0.47 -15.07
C ALA A 33 -9.35 0.71 -14.09
N ALA A 34 -8.44 0.80 -13.11
CA ALA A 34 -8.39 1.91 -12.17
C ALA A 34 -8.14 3.26 -12.87
N ALA A 35 -7.26 3.31 -13.86
CA ALA A 35 -7.00 4.53 -14.62
C ALA A 35 -8.21 4.99 -15.44
N MET A 36 -8.95 4.04 -16.04
CA MET A 36 -10.18 4.32 -16.79
C MET A 36 -11.29 4.82 -15.87
N GLU A 37 -11.44 4.22 -14.68
CA GLU A 37 -12.40 4.66 -13.67
C GLU A 37 -12.12 6.10 -13.22
N VAL A 38 -10.87 6.42 -12.89
CA VAL A 38 -10.45 7.79 -12.50
C VAL A 38 -10.62 8.78 -13.64
N SER A 39 -10.44 8.35 -14.89
CA SER A 39 -10.56 9.21 -16.07
C SER A 39 -11.99 9.37 -16.59
N GLY A 40 -13.00 8.78 -15.92
CA GLY A 40 -14.38 8.81 -16.40
C GLY A 40 -14.58 8.12 -17.76
N GLY A 41 -13.76 7.12 -18.07
CA GLY A 41 -13.80 6.39 -19.34
C GLY A 41 -13.03 7.03 -20.50
N ASP A 42 -12.39 8.19 -20.33
CA ASP A 42 -11.56 8.78 -21.39
C ASP A 42 -10.20 8.07 -21.51
N ALA A 43 -10.04 7.30 -22.58
CA ALA A 43 -8.82 6.54 -22.86
C ALA A 43 -7.57 7.43 -22.98
N LYS A 44 -7.71 8.67 -23.48
CA LYS A 44 -6.57 9.58 -23.64
C LYS A 44 -6.07 10.09 -22.29
N SER A 45 -6.98 10.43 -21.39
CA SER A 45 -6.67 10.82 -20.01
C SER A 45 -6.12 9.64 -19.22
N ALA A 46 -6.69 8.44 -19.37
CA ALA A 46 -6.16 7.24 -18.73
C ALA A 46 -4.72 6.93 -19.20
N ALA A 47 -4.45 7.06 -20.51
CA ALA A 47 -3.11 6.90 -21.05
C ALA A 47 -2.10 7.93 -20.50
N ARG A 48 -2.53 9.19 -20.27
CA ARG A 48 -1.69 10.20 -19.63
C ARG A 48 -1.34 9.84 -18.18
N ILE A 49 -2.31 9.31 -17.42
CA ILE A 49 -2.09 8.87 -16.04
C ILE A 49 -1.11 7.69 -16.02
N LEU A 50 -1.38 6.65 -16.81
CA LEU A 50 -0.56 5.44 -16.90
C LEU A 50 0.86 5.73 -17.40
N GLY A 51 1.01 6.68 -18.33
CA GLY A 51 2.29 7.09 -18.89
C GLY A 51 3.05 8.16 -18.10
N SER A 52 2.49 8.62 -16.97
CA SER A 52 3.04 9.71 -16.16
C SER A 52 4.38 9.33 -15.50
N ARG A 53 5.19 10.35 -15.17
CA ARG A 53 6.46 10.14 -14.46
C ARG A 53 6.24 9.61 -13.04
N GLU A 54 5.15 10.00 -12.39
CA GLU A 54 4.79 9.49 -11.06
C GLU A 54 4.44 8.00 -11.11
N MET A 55 3.62 7.59 -12.08
CA MET A 55 3.30 6.18 -12.29
C MET A 55 4.57 5.37 -12.59
N ALA A 56 5.47 5.91 -13.41
CA ALA A 56 6.74 5.26 -13.71
C ALA A 56 7.62 5.06 -12.47
N ARG A 57 7.64 6.02 -11.53
CA ARG A 57 8.32 5.90 -10.24
C ARG A 57 7.66 4.85 -9.35
N ALA A 58 6.33 4.83 -9.29
CA ALA A 58 5.59 3.87 -8.49
C ALA A 58 5.74 2.42 -8.97
N LEU A 59 5.80 2.21 -10.29
CA LEU A 59 5.92 0.87 -10.90
C LEU A 59 7.38 0.39 -11.09
N GLY A 60 8.36 1.29 -10.95
CA GLY A 60 9.76 1.02 -11.31
C GLY A 60 9.99 0.81 -12.82
N ARG A 61 8.98 1.04 -13.64
CA ARG A 61 8.99 0.89 -15.10
C ARG A 61 7.98 1.86 -15.72
N ARG A 62 8.20 2.28 -16.97
CA ARG A 62 7.30 3.21 -17.67
C ARG A 62 6.34 2.45 -18.58
N ILE A 63 5.05 2.72 -18.45
CA ILE A 63 4.05 2.26 -19.42
C ILE A 63 4.09 3.21 -20.62
N VAL A 64 4.40 2.67 -21.79
CA VAL A 64 4.39 3.42 -23.05
C VAL A 64 3.12 3.04 -23.80
N VAL A 65 2.22 4.01 -23.94
CA VAL A 65 1.02 3.88 -24.77
C VAL A 65 1.34 4.60 -26.08
N ARG A 66 1.27 3.88 -27.20
CA ARG A 66 1.48 4.42 -28.56
C ARG A 66 0.14 4.67 -29.24
#